data_AF-A0A956FDJ4-F1
#
_entry.id   AF-A0A956FDJ4-F1
#
_cell.length_a   1.000
_cell.length_b   1.000
_cell.length_c   1.000
_cell.angle_alpha   90.00
_cell.angle_beta   90.00
_cell.angle_gamma   90.00
#
_symmetry.space_group_name_H-M   'P 1'
#
loop_
_entity.id
_entity.type
_entity.pdbx_description
1 polymer ?
#
loop_
_entity_poly.entity_id
_entity_poly.type
_entity_poly.pdbx_seq_one_letter_code
_entity_poly.pdbx_strand_id
1 'polypeptide(L)'
;MLVARPTIGTLSRTLAALCPAALALLVVPSAGAEEPERPATWDMSVEELQELGLGQYRGEPVPVPADAPRRRADDAPPEHAMQGRIFVNFDGASLTGGFDDSRNNVTQISELVGSFAAYGAGTKRDAVMQAVRADWAPFNVIVTDARPASGDYTMNMTGPTNPFGGGVLGIAPVDCGDAQTHNNITYAFHSEGDSFSAAVTATTIGQEVAHSYGLEHVDEPGDIMNPYNAGGDASFRDECISIVQNLYCPAQHQAECGSQSLQNSYAELITLFGPSAPDAAPPTVTITYPANGDTFPTGSSFTITVDASDDTGVESVTLFSNDSEQGTDTSEPYGWSVDSIPAGSYALRVVATDVAGNETSSATVMISVGDDLPPPSGDGGGDAGSEGGDGDGGSDGSGGSDGGVDDSFGGDQGSLPPGYGLGTDGTPSGCACHSSEPPAGGRAGFWSLLVLAAVRRRRG
;
A
#
# COMPACT_ATOMS: atom_id res chain seq x y z
N MET A 1 -26.45 -75.79 12.87
CA MET A 1 -26.82 -77.15 12.42
C MET A 1 -25.84 -77.51 11.31
N LEU A 2 -25.01 -78.56 11.50
CA LEU A 2 -23.70 -78.76 10.84
C LEU A 2 -22.70 -77.62 11.16
N VAL A 3 -21.40 -77.79 11.45
CA VAL A 3 -20.49 -78.96 11.64
C VAL A 3 -19.92 -79.66 10.39
N ALA A 4 -18.73 -79.22 9.95
CA ALA A 4 -17.50 -80.00 9.62
C ALA A 4 -16.46 -79.02 9.02
N ARG A 5 -15.36 -78.60 9.68
CA ARG A 5 -14.11 -79.26 10.14
C ARG A 5 -12.94 -79.23 9.12
N PRO A 6 -11.66 -79.19 9.57
CA PRO A 6 -10.57 -78.55 8.81
C PRO A 6 -9.40 -79.49 8.44
N THR A 7 -8.39 -78.95 7.76
CA THR A 7 -7.03 -79.53 7.64
C THR A 7 -5.94 -78.49 7.88
N ILE A 8 -4.81 -78.95 8.43
CA ILE A 8 -3.64 -78.14 8.84
C ILE A 8 -2.53 -78.31 7.79
N GLY A 9 -1.72 -77.26 7.55
CA GLY A 9 -0.60 -77.30 6.61
C GLY A 9 0.42 -76.18 6.82
N THR A 10 1.28 -76.32 7.82
CA THR A 10 2.40 -75.40 8.11
C THR A 10 3.50 -75.54 7.05
N LEU A 11 4.14 -74.44 6.60
CA LEU A 11 5.61 -74.36 6.46
C LEU A 11 6.16 -72.97 6.05
N SER A 12 7.34 -72.67 6.61
CA SER A 12 8.43 -71.79 6.15
C SER A 12 8.23 -70.28 5.93
N ARG A 13 9.01 -69.49 6.67
CA ARG A 13 9.47 -68.15 6.27
C ARG A 13 10.70 -68.27 5.37
N THR A 14 10.76 -67.56 4.24
CA THR A 14 12.01 -66.87 3.82
C THR A 14 11.69 -65.74 2.84
N LEU A 15 12.63 -64.79 2.66
CA LEU A 15 12.43 -63.58 1.86
C LEU A 15 12.55 -63.85 0.36
N ALA A 16 11.73 -63.15 -0.43
CA ALA A 16 12.04 -62.77 -1.81
C ALA A 16 11.55 -61.33 -2.01
N ALA A 17 12.38 -60.46 -2.57
CA ALA A 17 12.02 -59.08 -2.84
C ALA A 17 11.12 -59.00 -4.08
N LEU A 18 9.99 -58.30 -3.98
CA LEU A 18 9.16 -57.94 -5.13
C LEU A 18 9.41 -56.49 -5.49
N CYS A 19 9.93 -56.29 -6.70
CA CYS A 19 10.05 -54.96 -7.31
C CYS A 19 8.64 -54.40 -7.57
N PRO A 20 8.34 -53.12 -7.22
CA PRO A 20 7.09 -52.50 -7.64
C PRO A 20 7.06 -52.41 -9.16
N ALA A 21 5.94 -52.79 -9.78
CA ALA A 21 5.79 -52.69 -11.22
C ALA A 21 5.81 -51.23 -11.67
N ALA A 22 6.54 -50.93 -12.75
CA ALA A 22 6.53 -49.61 -13.35
C ALA A 22 5.11 -49.27 -13.84
N LEU A 23 4.50 -48.26 -13.25
CA LEU A 23 3.24 -47.72 -13.72
C LEU A 23 3.50 -46.97 -15.02
N ALA A 24 3.20 -47.61 -16.16
CA ALA A 24 3.37 -47.00 -17.47
C ALA A 24 2.41 -45.80 -17.61
N LEU A 25 2.94 -44.59 -17.37
CA LEU A 25 2.21 -43.35 -17.55
C LEU A 25 1.78 -43.24 -19.01
N LEU A 26 0.48 -43.38 -19.26
CA LEU A 26 -0.07 -43.37 -20.60
C LEU A 26 -0.16 -41.92 -21.06
N VAL A 27 0.94 -41.41 -21.62
CA VAL A 27 1.03 -40.06 -22.18
C VAL A 27 0.05 -39.96 -23.33
N VAL A 28 -1.15 -39.47 -23.03
CA VAL A 28 -2.02 -38.85 -24.03
C VAL A 28 -1.21 -37.69 -24.60
N PRO A 29 -0.98 -37.61 -25.92
CA PRO A 29 -0.36 -36.44 -26.49
C PRO A 29 -1.24 -35.24 -26.16
N SER A 30 -0.64 -34.17 -25.64
CA SER A 30 -1.37 -32.91 -25.49
C SER A 30 -2.03 -32.58 -26.82
N ALA A 31 -3.28 -32.12 -26.78
CA ALA A 31 -3.74 -31.25 -27.86
C ALA A 31 -2.69 -30.13 -27.98
N GLY A 32 -2.39 -29.69 -29.20
CA GLY A 32 -1.56 -28.49 -29.35
C GLY A 32 -2.22 -27.38 -28.55
N ALA A 33 -1.41 -26.56 -27.86
CA ALA A 33 -1.93 -25.29 -27.40
C ALA A 33 -2.43 -24.56 -28.65
N GLU A 34 -3.74 -24.34 -28.72
CA GLU A 34 -4.31 -23.48 -29.74
C GLU A 34 -3.72 -22.09 -29.47
N GLU A 35 -3.10 -21.53 -30.51
CA GLU A 35 -2.60 -20.15 -30.50
C GLU A 35 -3.75 -19.26 -30.03
N PRO A 36 -3.59 -18.45 -28.96
CA PRO A 36 -4.71 -17.84 -28.25
C PRO A 36 -5.57 -17.05 -29.24
N GLU A 37 -6.85 -17.43 -29.37
CA GLU A 37 -7.70 -16.97 -30.48
C GLU A 37 -7.71 -15.44 -30.56
N ARG A 38 -7.01 -14.89 -31.56
CA ARG A 38 -6.84 -13.45 -31.76
C ARG A 38 -8.22 -12.78 -31.73
N PRO A 39 -8.51 -11.92 -30.73
CA PRO A 39 -9.83 -11.33 -30.58
C PRO A 39 -10.28 -10.60 -31.86
N ALA A 40 -11.51 -10.83 -32.30
CA ALA A 40 -12.04 -10.20 -33.51
C ALA A 40 -12.03 -8.66 -33.43
N THR A 41 -11.98 -8.08 -32.23
CA THR A 41 -11.83 -6.65 -32.00
C THR A 41 -10.44 -6.11 -32.41
N TRP A 42 -9.42 -6.96 -32.51
CA TRP A 42 -8.08 -6.57 -32.99
C TRP A 42 -7.99 -6.43 -34.52
N ASP A 43 -9.06 -6.72 -35.26
CA ASP A 43 -9.19 -6.46 -36.71
C ASP A 43 -10.22 -5.35 -37.03
N MET A 44 -10.80 -4.70 -36.00
CA MET A 44 -11.83 -3.65 -36.15
C MET A 44 -11.20 -2.25 -36.21
N SER A 45 -11.86 -1.31 -36.91
CA SER A 45 -11.44 0.10 -36.90
C SER A 45 -11.69 0.76 -35.54
N VAL A 46 -11.04 1.91 -35.28
CA VAL A 46 -11.25 2.68 -34.04
C VAL A 46 -12.71 3.14 -33.92
N GLU A 47 -13.37 3.48 -35.03
CA GLU A 47 -14.80 3.79 -35.06
C GLU A 47 -15.69 2.57 -34.74
N GLU A 48 -15.38 1.40 -35.31
CA GLU A 48 -16.11 0.15 -35.04
C GLU A 48 -15.92 -0.30 -33.58
N LEU A 49 -14.74 -0.11 -33.01
CA LEU A 49 -14.46 -0.30 -31.59
C LEU A 49 -15.27 0.67 -30.72
N GLN A 50 -15.39 1.93 -31.12
CA GLN A 50 -16.21 2.92 -30.41
C GLN A 50 -17.70 2.59 -30.41
N GLU A 51 -18.24 1.93 -31.45
CA GLU A 51 -19.61 1.39 -31.43
C GLU A 51 -19.81 0.26 -30.40
N LEU A 52 -18.74 -0.45 -30.01
CA LEU A 52 -18.75 -1.45 -28.94
C LEU A 52 -18.49 -0.86 -27.53
N GLY A 53 -18.20 0.44 -27.42
CA GLY A 53 -17.72 1.05 -26.16
C GLY A 53 -16.25 0.75 -25.86
N LEU A 54 -15.48 0.36 -26.87
CA LEU A 54 -14.02 0.26 -26.88
C LEU A 54 -13.44 1.48 -27.66
N GLY A 55 -12.22 1.40 -28.18
CA GLY A 55 -11.66 2.40 -29.10
C GLY A 55 -11.40 3.77 -28.48
N GLN A 56 -11.36 3.85 -27.15
CA GLN A 56 -10.82 4.99 -26.42
C GLN A 56 -9.30 5.06 -26.60
N TYR A 57 -8.76 6.26 -26.55
CA TYR A 57 -7.35 6.56 -26.78
C TYR A 57 -6.59 6.62 -25.44
N ARG A 58 -5.33 6.17 -25.40
CA ARG A 58 -4.43 6.38 -24.25
C ARG A 58 -3.46 7.51 -24.58
N GLY A 59 -3.20 8.43 -23.66
CA GLY A 59 -2.63 9.74 -23.97
C GLY A 59 -1.23 9.68 -24.59
N GLU A 60 -0.89 10.64 -25.48
CA GLU A 60 0.52 10.87 -25.85
C GLU A 60 1.33 11.11 -24.55
N PRO A 61 2.43 10.38 -24.30
CA PRO A 61 3.20 10.56 -23.08
C PRO A 61 3.98 11.88 -23.09
N VAL A 62 4.25 12.41 -21.90
CA VAL A 62 4.84 13.74 -21.67
C VAL A 62 6.33 13.60 -21.34
N PRO A 63 7.26 14.08 -22.18
CA PRO A 63 8.69 13.92 -21.92
C PRO A 63 9.13 14.52 -20.59
N VAL A 64 9.83 13.73 -19.78
CA VAL A 64 10.48 14.24 -18.55
C VAL A 64 11.53 15.30 -18.93
N PRO A 65 11.55 16.47 -18.28
CA PRO A 65 12.55 17.51 -18.56
C PRO A 65 13.99 16.99 -18.42
N ALA A 66 14.85 17.38 -19.36
CA ALA A 66 16.25 16.95 -19.36
C ALA A 66 17.07 17.48 -18.15
N ASP A 67 16.55 18.46 -17.40
CA ASP A 67 17.08 18.98 -16.15
C ASP A 67 16.39 18.44 -14.89
N ALA A 68 15.49 17.45 -15.03
CA ALA A 68 14.90 16.74 -13.91
C ALA A 68 16.01 16.02 -13.08
N PRO A 69 15.97 16.10 -11.73
CA PRO A 69 17.04 15.60 -10.90
C PRO A 69 16.92 14.09 -10.67
N ARG A 70 17.96 13.34 -11.02
CA ARG A 70 18.15 11.92 -10.67
C ARG A 70 18.24 11.72 -9.16
N ARG A 71 17.10 11.63 -8.48
CA ARG A 71 17.03 11.54 -7.00
C ARG A 71 17.10 10.11 -6.48
N ARG A 72 18.18 9.41 -6.85
CA ARG A 72 18.61 8.19 -6.15
C ARG A 72 19.17 8.52 -4.77
N ALA A 73 19.41 7.49 -3.96
CA ALA A 73 20.22 7.60 -2.76
C ALA A 73 21.74 7.65 -3.03
N ASP A 74 22.19 7.39 -4.26
CA ASP A 74 23.61 7.12 -4.60
C ASP A 74 24.14 7.84 -5.87
N ASP A 75 23.32 8.65 -6.56
CA ASP A 75 23.62 9.29 -7.87
C ASP A 75 24.08 8.33 -9.00
N ALA A 76 23.88 7.01 -8.86
CA ALA A 76 24.35 6.03 -9.84
C ALA A 76 23.53 6.05 -11.15
N PRO A 77 24.11 5.66 -12.30
CA PRO A 77 23.30 5.21 -13.44
C PRO A 77 22.46 3.98 -13.05
N PRO A 78 21.35 3.68 -13.76
CA PRO A 78 20.73 2.37 -13.66
C PRO A 78 21.76 1.25 -13.89
N GLU A 79 21.95 0.39 -12.88
CA GLU A 79 22.42 -0.96 -13.17
C GLU A 79 21.26 -1.67 -13.88
N HIS A 80 21.53 -2.20 -15.07
CA HIS A 80 20.56 -3.01 -15.79
C HIS A 80 20.28 -4.30 -15.00
N ALA A 81 19.02 -4.71 -14.96
CA ALA A 81 18.49 -5.81 -14.14
C ALA A 81 18.45 -5.57 -12.62
N MET A 82 18.13 -4.33 -12.19
CA MET A 82 17.62 -4.09 -10.83
C MET A 82 16.15 -4.48 -10.71
N GLN A 83 15.70 -4.82 -9.50
CA GLN A 83 14.29 -5.09 -9.22
C GLN A 83 13.45 -3.80 -9.26
N GLY A 84 12.48 -3.74 -10.17
CA GLY A 84 11.55 -2.62 -10.30
C GLY A 84 10.44 -2.64 -9.26
N ARG A 85 9.79 -1.50 -9.03
CA ARG A 85 8.66 -1.37 -8.10
C ARG A 85 7.57 -0.45 -8.64
N ILE A 86 6.37 -1.00 -8.76
CA ILE A 86 5.14 -0.33 -9.19
C ILE A 86 4.19 -0.28 -7.99
N PHE A 87 3.81 0.93 -7.59
CA PHE A 87 2.73 1.17 -6.64
C PHE A 87 1.47 1.60 -7.40
N VAL A 88 0.39 0.82 -7.33
CA VAL A 88 -0.90 1.16 -7.96
C VAL A 88 -1.79 1.82 -6.91
N ASN A 89 -1.86 3.16 -6.95
CA ASN A 89 -2.59 3.96 -5.99
C ASN A 89 -4.07 4.13 -6.40
N PHE A 90 -4.94 3.35 -5.75
CA PHE A 90 -6.39 3.45 -5.80
C PHE A 90 -6.97 4.44 -4.78
N ASP A 91 -6.23 4.74 -3.72
CA ASP A 91 -6.73 5.46 -2.53
C ASP A 91 -6.67 6.99 -2.68
N GLY A 92 -6.17 7.47 -3.83
CA GLY A 92 -6.11 8.88 -4.20
C GLY A 92 -4.89 9.61 -3.61
N ALA A 93 -4.78 10.91 -3.90
CA ALA A 93 -3.67 11.74 -3.43
C ALA A 93 -4.01 13.24 -3.49
N SER A 94 -3.34 14.04 -2.67
CA SER A 94 -3.10 15.45 -2.98
C SER A 94 -1.76 15.56 -3.70
N LEU A 95 -1.78 15.92 -4.97
CA LEU A 95 -0.61 16.07 -5.84
C LEU A 95 -0.14 17.54 -5.87
N THR A 96 1.18 17.74 -5.97
CA THR A 96 1.84 19.06 -6.02
C THR A 96 2.68 19.20 -7.28
N GLY A 97 2.87 20.41 -7.79
CA GLY A 97 3.62 20.64 -9.05
C GLY A 97 5.14 20.69 -8.84
N GLY A 98 5.90 19.98 -9.68
CA GLY A 98 7.37 19.99 -9.68
C GLY A 98 7.96 19.04 -10.72
N PHE A 99 9.15 18.48 -10.45
CA PHE A 99 9.60 17.26 -11.13
C PHE A 99 9.00 16.05 -10.40
N ASP A 100 8.80 14.94 -11.11
CA ASP A 100 8.12 13.77 -10.55
C ASP A 100 8.79 13.21 -9.28
N ASP A 101 7.96 12.97 -8.27
CA ASP A 101 8.35 12.31 -7.03
C ASP A 101 7.18 11.59 -6.37
N SER A 102 6.97 10.34 -6.77
CA SER A 102 5.98 9.39 -6.22
C SER A 102 6.01 9.31 -4.69
N ARG A 103 7.22 9.35 -4.10
CA ARG A 103 7.48 9.36 -2.65
C ARG A 103 6.83 10.55 -1.95
N ASN A 104 6.80 11.71 -2.62
CA ASN A 104 6.36 13.01 -2.10
C ASN A 104 5.08 13.56 -2.77
N ASN A 105 4.42 12.79 -3.65
CA ASN A 105 3.25 13.22 -4.44
C ASN A 105 3.52 14.50 -5.26
N VAL A 106 4.69 14.57 -5.91
CA VAL A 106 5.05 15.68 -6.82
C VAL A 106 4.90 15.20 -8.27
N THR A 107 4.27 15.99 -9.13
CA THR A 107 4.04 15.68 -10.55
C THR A 107 4.44 16.84 -11.47
N GLN A 108 4.99 16.50 -12.63
CA GLN A 108 5.27 17.42 -13.73
C GLN A 108 4.04 17.75 -14.57
N ILE A 109 2.99 16.91 -14.52
CA ILE A 109 1.76 17.10 -15.30
C ILE A 109 0.86 18.10 -14.57
N SER A 110 1.00 19.38 -14.94
CA SER A 110 0.42 20.52 -14.22
C SER A 110 -1.10 20.46 -14.06
N GLU A 111 -1.77 19.83 -15.01
CA GLU A 111 -3.21 19.59 -15.13
C GLU A 111 -3.75 18.65 -14.04
N LEU A 112 -2.88 17.87 -13.39
CA LEU A 112 -3.21 16.90 -12.35
C LEU A 112 -2.83 17.37 -10.93
N VAL A 113 -2.27 18.58 -10.81
CA VAL A 113 -1.94 19.19 -9.51
C VAL A 113 -3.22 19.54 -8.75
N GLY A 114 -3.34 19.05 -7.51
CA GLY A 114 -4.56 19.16 -6.70
C GLY A 114 -5.04 17.80 -6.18
N SER A 115 -6.35 17.63 -6.03
CA SER A 115 -6.93 16.40 -5.48
C SER A 115 -7.18 15.37 -6.57
N PHE A 116 -6.42 14.27 -6.56
CA PHE A 116 -6.73 13.06 -7.31
C PHE A 116 -7.68 12.19 -6.48
N ALA A 117 -8.83 11.82 -7.05
CA ALA A 117 -9.89 11.12 -6.34
C ALA A 117 -9.59 9.62 -6.19
N ALA A 118 -9.96 9.05 -5.05
CA ALA A 118 -9.93 7.61 -4.81
C ALA A 118 -10.91 6.84 -5.72
N TYR A 119 -10.61 5.57 -6.00
CA TYR A 119 -11.32 4.74 -6.96
C TYR A 119 -11.22 3.25 -6.63
N GLY A 120 -12.31 2.52 -6.86
CA GLY A 120 -12.36 1.07 -6.66
C GLY A 120 -12.44 0.65 -5.19
N ALA A 121 -12.98 -0.55 -4.96
CA ALA A 121 -12.98 -1.24 -3.67
C ALA A 121 -13.36 -2.71 -3.88
N GLY A 122 -12.78 -3.61 -3.08
CA GLY A 122 -13.02 -5.07 -3.16
C GLY A 122 -12.81 -5.63 -4.56
N THR A 123 -13.58 -6.66 -4.93
CA THR A 123 -13.36 -7.56 -6.09
C THR A 123 -12.98 -6.93 -7.43
N LYS A 124 -13.29 -5.64 -7.68
CA LYS A 124 -12.81 -4.92 -8.87
C LYS A 124 -11.34 -4.48 -8.74
N ARG A 125 -10.94 -3.91 -7.59
CA ARG A 125 -9.54 -3.60 -7.26
C ARG A 125 -8.70 -4.88 -7.26
N ASP A 126 -9.20 -5.91 -6.59
CA ASP A 126 -8.55 -7.23 -6.50
C ASP A 126 -8.28 -7.82 -7.91
N ALA A 127 -9.29 -7.80 -8.78
CA ALA A 127 -9.17 -8.30 -10.17
C ALA A 127 -8.27 -7.42 -11.06
N VAL A 128 -8.23 -6.10 -10.84
CA VAL A 128 -7.27 -5.22 -11.53
C VAL A 128 -5.85 -5.54 -11.07
N MET A 129 -5.61 -5.65 -9.77
CA MET A 129 -4.29 -5.97 -9.23
C MET A 129 -3.82 -7.36 -9.65
N GLN A 130 -4.72 -8.34 -9.75
CA GLN A 130 -4.41 -9.66 -10.32
C GLN A 130 -3.97 -9.54 -11.79
N ALA A 131 -4.65 -8.72 -12.60
CA ALA A 131 -4.31 -8.54 -14.01
C ALA A 131 -2.98 -7.76 -14.18
N VAL A 132 -2.76 -6.64 -13.48
CA VAL A 132 -1.46 -5.92 -13.55
C VAL A 132 -0.31 -6.81 -13.05
N ARG A 133 -0.53 -7.63 -12.01
CA ARG A 133 0.47 -8.62 -11.56
C ARG A 133 0.75 -9.69 -12.64
N ALA A 134 -0.24 -10.07 -13.45
CA ALA A 134 -0.05 -11.01 -14.56
C ALA A 134 0.69 -10.37 -15.75
N ASP A 135 0.31 -9.14 -16.15
CA ASP A 135 0.93 -8.37 -17.23
C ASP A 135 2.44 -8.17 -17.00
N TRP A 136 2.84 -7.95 -15.73
CA TRP A 136 4.23 -7.70 -15.33
C TRP A 136 4.98 -8.93 -14.79
N ALA A 137 4.31 -10.08 -14.62
CA ALA A 137 4.91 -11.32 -14.11
C ALA A 137 6.19 -11.85 -14.83
N PRO A 138 6.46 -11.54 -16.13
CA PRO A 138 7.70 -11.97 -16.77
C PRO A 138 8.96 -11.22 -16.32
N PHE A 139 8.82 -10.05 -15.68
CA PHE A 139 9.92 -9.15 -15.35
C PHE A 139 10.22 -9.18 -13.84
N ASN A 140 11.43 -8.79 -13.44
CA ASN A 140 11.80 -8.61 -12.04
C ASN A 140 11.17 -7.33 -11.46
N VAL A 141 9.85 -7.22 -11.46
CA VAL A 141 9.10 -6.03 -11.07
C VAL A 141 8.05 -6.40 -10.02
N ILE A 142 8.13 -5.71 -8.89
CA ILE A 142 7.18 -5.82 -7.80
C ILE A 142 5.97 -4.95 -8.08
N VAL A 143 4.75 -5.52 -8.02
CA VAL A 143 3.47 -4.81 -8.20
C VAL A 143 2.64 -4.89 -6.93
N THR A 144 2.47 -3.74 -6.26
CA THR A 144 1.76 -3.61 -4.99
C THR A 144 0.76 -2.46 -5.00
N ASP A 145 -0.33 -2.58 -4.24
CA ASP A 145 -1.28 -1.51 -3.94
C ASP A 145 -1.22 -1.05 -2.47
N ALA A 146 -0.19 -1.48 -1.74
CA ALA A 146 0.25 -0.86 -0.49
C ALA A 146 1.39 0.15 -0.79
N ARG A 147 1.34 1.34 -0.19
CA ARG A 147 2.30 2.42 -0.52
C ARG A 147 3.70 2.12 0.08
N PRO A 148 4.77 2.02 -0.72
CA PRO A 148 6.09 1.69 -0.21
C PRO A 148 6.62 2.76 0.77
N ALA A 149 7.07 2.32 1.95
CA ALA A 149 7.53 3.20 3.01
C ALA A 149 8.91 3.85 2.74
N SER A 150 9.72 3.25 1.87
CA SER A 150 11.01 3.77 1.43
C SER A 150 11.44 3.14 0.09
N GLY A 151 12.57 3.59 -0.45
CA GLY A 151 13.04 3.20 -1.79
C GLY A 151 12.37 4.01 -2.90
N ASP A 152 12.78 3.72 -4.13
CA ASP A 152 12.27 4.36 -5.34
C ASP A 152 11.24 3.43 -6.01
N TYR A 153 10.19 4.04 -6.57
CA TYR A 153 9.08 3.33 -7.19
C TYR A 153 8.30 4.23 -8.15
N THR A 154 7.84 3.66 -9.25
CA THR A 154 6.82 4.32 -10.09
C THR A 154 5.47 4.18 -9.43
N MET A 155 4.69 5.27 -9.37
CA MET A 155 3.32 5.25 -8.85
C MET A 155 2.33 5.45 -9.99
N ASN A 156 1.46 4.48 -10.26
CA ASN A 156 0.27 4.75 -11.06
C ASN A 156 -0.83 5.30 -10.15
N MET A 157 -1.43 6.43 -10.53
CA MET A 157 -2.63 6.98 -9.94
C MET A 157 -3.85 6.51 -10.74
N THR A 158 -4.60 5.55 -10.20
CA THR A 158 -5.76 4.96 -10.87
C THR A 158 -7.05 5.59 -10.37
N GLY A 159 -7.84 6.24 -11.22
CA GLY A 159 -9.14 6.80 -10.81
C GLY A 159 -9.86 7.77 -11.75
N PRO A 160 -10.96 8.41 -11.32
CA PRO A 160 -11.84 9.20 -12.19
C PRO A 160 -11.37 10.64 -12.45
N THR A 161 -10.28 11.10 -11.83
CA THR A 161 -9.74 12.45 -12.05
C THR A 161 -9.08 12.56 -13.43
N ASN A 162 -9.89 12.85 -14.44
CA ASN A 162 -9.46 13.02 -15.83
C ASN A 162 -9.68 14.49 -16.28
N PRO A 163 -8.65 15.35 -16.24
CA PRO A 163 -8.76 16.75 -16.69
C PRO A 163 -8.72 16.90 -18.22
N PHE A 164 -8.26 15.88 -18.95
CA PHE A 164 -8.13 15.89 -20.41
C PHE A 164 -9.46 15.58 -21.10
N GLY A 165 -10.30 14.74 -20.47
CA GLY A 165 -11.60 14.34 -20.99
C GLY A 165 -11.48 13.54 -22.29
N GLY A 166 -12.36 13.81 -23.26
CA GLY A 166 -12.23 13.34 -24.65
C GLY A 166 -12.29 11.82 -24.91
N GLY A 167 -12.34 10.98 -23.88
CA GLY A 167 -12.10 9.54 -24.00
C GLY A 167 -10.60 9.17 -23.92
N VAL A 168 -9.78 10.01 -23.29
CA VAL A 168 -8.40 9.68 -22.90
C VAL A 168 -8.44 8.74 -21.68
N LEU A 169 -7.86 7.54 -21.80
CA LEU A 169 -7.80 6.54 -20.73
C LEU A 169 -6.61 6.68 -19.79
N GLY A 170 -5.58 7.43 -20.16
CA GLY A 170 -4.40 7.62 -19.30
C GLY A 170 -3.45 8.68 -19.83
N ILE A 171 -2.43 9.00 -19.03
CA ILE A 171 -1.27 9.80 -19.44
C ILE A 171 -0.10 9.47 -18.50
N ALA A 172 1.13 9.61 -18.99
CA ALA A 172 2.33 9.36 -18.21
C ALA A 172 3.49 10.30 -18.58
N PRO A 173 4.48 10.49 -17.69
CA PRO A 173 5.84 10.82 -18.10
C PRO A 173 6.39 9.78 -19.09
N VAL A 174 7.24 10.20 -20.03
CA VAL A 174 8.19 9.30 -20.71
C VAL A 174 9.62 9.62 -20.30
N ASP A 175 10.30 8.61 -19.77
CA ASP A 175 11.68 8.66 -19.26
C ASP A 175 12.47 7.48 -19.83
N CYS A 176 13.33 7.78 -20.82
CA CYS A 176 13.99 6.77 -21.64
C CYS A 176 14.98 5.92 -20.83
N GLY A 177 14.58 4.69 -20.50
CA GLY A 177 15.38 3.73 -19.75
C GLY A 177 15.45 4.05 -18.26
N ASP A 178 14.39 4.62 -17.69
CA ASP A 178 14.32 5.04 -16.27
C ASP A 178 15.53 5.92 -15.89
N ALA A 179 15.83 6.91 -16.74
CA ALA A 179 17.11 7.60 -16.70
C ALA A 179 17.10 8.89 -15.88
N GLN A 180 15.95 9.52 -15.65
CA GLN A 180 15.86 10.89 -15.16
C GLN A 180 15.18 10.99 -13.79
N THR A 181 14.08 10.26 -13.58
CA THR A 181 13.32 10.22 -12.32
C THR A 181 12.78 8.81 -12.05
N HIS A 182 13.55 7.99 -11.31
CA HIS A 182 13.23 6.60 -10.86
C HIS A 182 11.96 6.46 -9.97
N ASN A 183 11.19 7.53 -9.88
CA ASN A 183 10.11 7.84 -8.96
C ASN A 183 8.97 8.56 -9.70
N ASN A 184 8.78 8.24 -10.98
CA ASN A 184 7.74 8.75 -11.89
C ASN A 184 6.31 8.53 -11.37
N ILE A 185 5.37 9.41 -11.76
CA ILE A 185 3.93 9.27 -11.49
C ILE A 185 3.14 9.17 -12.79
N THR A 186 2.46 8.06 -13.01
CA THR A 186 1.68 7.75 -14.21
C THR A 186 0.19 7.69 -13.86
N TYR A 187 -0.72 7.78 -14.84
CA TYR A 187 -2.15 8.02 -14.55
C TYR A 187 -3.07 7.14 -15.40
N ALA A 188 -3.94 6.38 -14.74
CA ALA A 188 -4.97 5.56 -15.38
C ALA A 188 -6.38 6.11 -15.06
N PHE A 189 -7.06 6.63 -16.08
CA PHE A 189 -8.34 7.34 -15.97
C PHE A 189 -9.55 6.42 -16.18
N HIS A 190 -10.27 6.14 -15.09
CA HIS A 190 -11.46 5.28 -15.12
C HIS A 190 -12.68 6.00 -14.54
N SER A 191 -13.68 6.21 -15.41
CA SER A 191 -14.80 7.14 -15.18
C SER A 191 -15.69 6.80 -13.99
N GLU A 192 -16.27 7.84 -13.39
CA GLU A 192 -17.40 7.75 -12.45
C GLU A 192 -18.57 6.97 -13.10
N GLY A 193 -18.65 5.67 -12.79
CA GLY A 193 -19.53 4.71 -13.48
C GLY A 193 -18.91 3.32 -13.70
N ASP A 194 -17.57 3.20 -13.61
CA ASP A 194 -16.81 1.92 -13.58
C ASP A 194 -17.11 0.91 -14.72
N SER A 195 -17.39 1.41 -15.93
CA SER A 195 -17.87 0.60 -17.06
C SER A 195 -16.80 -0.28 -17.75
N PHE A 196 -15.51 -0.09 -17.46
CA PHE A 196 -14.43 -0.88 -18.04
C PHE A 196 -14.19 -2.20 -17.30
N SER A 197 -13.67 -3.21 -18.00
CA SER A 197 -13.26 -4.47 -17.37
C SER A 197 -11.98 -4.27 -16.55
N ALA A 198 -11.71 -5.19 -15.61
CA ALA A 198 -10.46 -5.18 -14.85
C ALA A 198 -9.22 -5.25 -15.76
N ALA A 199 -9.29 -6.06 -16.84
CA ALA A 199 -8.24 -6.15 -17.85
C ALA A 199 -8.00 -4.81 -18.58
N VAL A 200 -9.04 -4.11 -19.02
CA VAL A 200 -8.87 -2.79 -19.71
C VAL A 200 -8.24 -1.75 -18.79
N THR A 201 -8.55 -1.79 -17.49
CA THR A 201 -7.86 -0.96 -16.48
C THR A 201 -6.41 -1.41 -16.28
N ALA A 202 -6.14 -2.72 -16.21
CA ALA A 202 -4.78 -3.25 -16.08
C ALA A 202 -3.88 -2.93 -17.28
N THR A 203 -4.33 -3.17 -18.52
CA THR A 203 -3.63 -2.78 -19.74
C THR A 203 -3.34 -1.28 -19.78
N THR A 204 -4.27 -0.45 -19.29
CA THR A 204 -4.06 1.00 -19.16
C THR A 204 -2.96 1.31 -18.14
N ILE A 205 -3.03 0.73 -16.93
CA ILE A 205 -1.98 0.88 -15.90
C ILE A 205 -0.62 0.43 -16.45
N GLY A 206 -0.57 -0.72 -17.12
CA GLY A 206 0.63 -1.28 -17.73
C GLY A 206 1.25 -0.38 -18.79
N GLN A 207 0.45 0.15 -19.73
CA GLN A 207 0.95 1.07 -20.76
C GLN A 207 1.48 2.37 -20.17
N GLU A 208 0.74 2.98 -19.24
CA GLU A 208 1.13 4.27 -18.66
C GLU A 208 2.36 4.13 -17.76
N VAL A 209 2.52 2.99 -17.05
CA VAL A 209 3.78 2.67 -16.36
C VAL A 209 4.93 2.38 -17.34
N ALA A 210 4.67 1.65 -18.42
CA ALA A 210 5.67 1.34 -19.44
C ALA A 210 6.22 2.60 -20.15
N HIS A 211 5.39 3.62 -20.39
CA HIS A 211 5.84 4.93 -20.85
C HIS A 211 6.91 5.53 -19.93
N SER A 212 6.73 5.43 -18.61
CA SER A 212 7.70 5.95 -17.63
C SER A 212 9.03 5.20 -17.57
N TYR A 213 9.18 4.14 -18.39
CA TYR A 213 10.44 3.41 -18.62
C TYR A 213 10.94 3.53 -20.08
N GLY A 214 10.33 4.41 -20.88
CA GLY A 214 10.80 4.76 -22.22
C GLY A 214 10.09 4.05 -23.37
N LEU A 215 9.04 3.27 -23.10
CA LEU A 215 8.24 2.65 -24.17
C LEU A 215 7.26 3.65 -24.79
N GLU A 216 7.00 3.50 -26.08
CA GLU A 216 6.18 4.38 -26.93
C GLU A 216 5.10 3.58 -27.67
N HIS A 217 4.18 4.26 -28.37
CA HIS A 217 2.98 3.61 -28.96
C HIS A 217 3.26 2.82 -30.24
N VAL A 218 2.74 1.59 -30.32
CA VAL A 218 3.00 0.64 -31.42
C VAL A 218 1.75 0.13 -32.15
N ASP A 219 1.93 -0.25 -33.43
CA ASP A 219 0.86 -0.70 -34.36
C ASP A 219 0.43 -2.17 -34.19
N GLU A 220 0.29 -2.68 -32.96
CA GLU A 220 -0.15 -4.05 -32.67
C GLU A 220 -1.26 -4.03 -31.60
N PRO A 221 -2.54 -4.30 -31.95
CA PRO A 221 -3.66 -4.24 -31.00
C PRO A 221 -3.59 -5.18 -29.80
N GLY A 222 -2.78 -6.24 -29.89
CA GLY A 222 -2.51 -7.15 -28.79
C GLY A 222 -1.18 -6.92 -28.07
N ASP A 223 -0.52 -5.78 -28.27
CA ASP A 223 0.53 -5.27 -27.38
C ASP A 223 -0.10 -4.29 -26.37
N ILE A 224 0.36 -4.29 -25.12
CA ILE A 224 -0.04 -3.30 -24.10
C ILE A 224 0.21 -1.87 -24.58
N MET A 225 1.27 -1.66 -25.38
CA MET A 225 1.67 -0.40 -25.98
C MET A 225 0.83 0.03 -27.21
N ASN A 226 -0.31 -0.62 -27.49
CA ASN A 226 -1.24 -0.10 -28.48
C ASN A 226 -1.91 1.20 -27.97
N PRO A 227 -1.95 2.30 -28.75
CA PRO A 227 -2.56 3.55 -28.31
C PRO A 227 -4.08 3.54 -28.11
N TYR A 228 -4.76 2.46 -28.52
CA TYR A 228 -6.21 2.32 -28.39
C TYR A 228 -6.61 1.12 -27.53
N ASN A 229 -7.75 1.26 -26.85
CA ASN A 229 -8.42 0.14 -26.21
C ASN A 229 -9.07 -0.76 -27.27
N ALA A 230 -8.33 -1.75 -27.78
CA ALA A 230 -8.85 -2.78 -28.69
C ALA A 230 -9.58 -3.94 -27.97
N GLY A 231 -9.67 -3.90 -26.64
CA GLY A 231 -10.14 -5.02 -25.82
C GLY A 231 -9.26 -6.27 -25.96
N GLY A 232 -9.79 -7.43 -25.57
CA GLY A 232 -9.02 -8.68 -25.54
C GLY A 232 -8.13 -8.80 -24.30
N ASP A 233 -7.04 -9.55 -24.45
CA ASP A 233 -6.04 -9.85 -23.43
C ASP A 233 -4.67 -9.54 -24.05
N ALA A 234 -4.16 -8.33 -23.81
CA ALA A 234 -2.96 -7.79 -24.47
C ALA A 234 -1.75 -7.89 -23.52
N SER A 235 -0.58 -8.26 -24.05
CA SER A 235 0.66 -8.41 -23.29
C SER A 235 1.79 -7.62 -23.92
N PHE A 236 2.85 -7.33 -23.18
CA PHE A 236 4.12 -6.92 -23.81
C PHE A 236 4.58 -8.04 -24.77
N ARG A 237 5.06 -7.68 -25.97
CA ARG A 237 5.44 -8.61 -27.03
C ARG A 237 6.95 -8.68 -27.20
N ASP A 238 7.47 -9.90 -27.37
CA ASP A 238 8.86 -10.16 -27.77
C ASP A 238 9.05 -10.05 -29.29
N GLU A 239 8.57 -8.95 -29.87
CA GLU A 239 8.58 -8.67 -31.30
C GLU A 239 8.89 -7.20 -31.57
N CYS A 240 9.67 -6.91 -32.61
CA CYS A 240 10.03 -5.54 -32.99
C CYS A 240 8.94 -4.88 -33.85
N ILE A 241 7.99 -4.23 -33.20
CA ILE A 241 6.78 -3.64 -33.78
C ILE A 241 7.02 -2.16 -34.14
N SER A 242 6.33 -1.64 -35.17
CA SER A 242 6.48 -0.25 -35.61
C SER A 242 5.86 0.75 -34.64
N ILE A 243 6.63 1.79 -34.29
CA ILE A 243 6.16 2.95 -33.52
C ILE A 243 5.32 3.85 -34.44
N VAL A 244 4.15 4.31 -33.98
CA VAL A 244 3.14 5.00 -34.82
C VAL A 244 2.93 6.49 -34.53
N GLN A 245 3.49 7.02 -33.45
CA GLN A 245 3.21 8.39 -32.99
C GLN A 245 4.49 9.20 -32.78
N ASN A 246 4.67 9.84 -31.63
CA ASN A 246 5.91 10.51 -31.30
C ASN A 246 7.06 9.50 -31.08
N LEU A 247 8.29 10.02 -31.05
CA LEU A 247 9.51 9.24 -30.90
C LEU A 247 10.49 10.02 -30.01
N TYR A 248 10.42 9.74 -28.72
CA TYR A 248 11.15 10.35 -27.62
C TYR A 248 12.39 9.53 -27.21
N CYS A 249 12.35 8.20 -27.34
CA CYS A 249 13.38 7.27 -26.87
C CYS A 249 14.12 6.50 -27.99
N PRO A 250 14.47 7.11 -29.15
CA PRO A 250 15.04 6.41 -30.31
C PRO A 250 16.43 5.79 -30.08
N ALA A 251 17.08 6.03 -28.95
CA ALA A 251 18.33 5.36 -28.57
C ALA A 251 18.09 4.00 -27.90
N GLN A 252 16.96 3.84 -27.21
CA GLN A 252 16.55 2.61 -26.52
C GLN A 252 16.08 1.56 -27.53
N HIS A 253 15.07 1.92 -28.34
CA HIS A 253 14.56 1.11 -29.45
C HIS A 253 15.65 0.69 -30.45
N GLN A 254 16.62 1.56 -30.71
CA GLN A 254 17.79 1.28 -31.56
C GLN A 254 18.81 0.33 -30.93
N ALA A 255 18.87 0.23 -29.60
CA ALA A 255 19.73 -0.71 -28.91
C ALA A 255 19.17 -2.14 -28.97
N GLU A 256 17.85 -2.30 -28.80
CA GLU A 256 17.17 -3.60 -28.81
C GLU A 256 16.84 -4.06 -30.23
N CYS A 257 15.97 -3.34 -30.95
CA CYS A 257 15.48 -3.72 -32.27
C CYS A 257 16.40 -3.37 -33.45
N GLY A 258 17.54 -2.73 -33.19
CA GLY A 258 18.45 -2.29 -34.24
C GLY A 258 17.90 -1.20 -35.17
N SER A 259 16.76 -0.59 -34.83
CA SER A 259 16.13 0.52 -35.55
C SER A 259 15.53 1.52 -34.57
N GLN A 260 15.69 2.82 -34.83
CA GLN A 260 15.09 3.88 -34.02
C GLN A 260 13.54 3.89 -34.04
N SER A 261 12.91 3.21 -34.99
CA SER A 261 11.45 3.25 -35.21
C SER A 261 10.74 1.91 -34.92
N LEU A 262 11.42 0.95 -34.32
CA LEU A 262 10.88 -0.36 -33.96
C LEU A 262 11.14 -0.62 -32.48
N GLN A 263 10.11 -1.01 -31.74
CA GLN A 263 10.17 -1.29 -30.30
C GLN A 263 9.87 -2.76 -30.04
N ASN A 264 10.60 -3.38 -29.10
CA ASN A 264 10.25 -4.68 -28.54
C ASN A 264 9.94 -4.46 -27.06
N SER A 265 8.65 -4.39 -26.73
CA SER A 265 8.18 -3.97 -25.41
C SER A 265 8.59 -4.96 -24.32
N TYR A 266 8.65 -6.25 -24.63
CA TYR A 266 9.12 -7.29 -23.72
C TYR A 266 10.64 -7.23 -23.50
N ALA A 267 11.43 -7.20 -24.56
CA ALA A 267 12.89 -7.26 -24.47
C ALA A 267 13.49 -5.98 -23.84
N GLU A 268 12.92 -4.80 -24.13
CA GLU A 268 13.33 -3.55 -23.47
C GLU A 268 13.07 -3.59 -21.96
N LEU A 269 11.94 -4.13 -21.51
CA LEU A 269 11.65 -4.34 -20.07
C LEU A 269 12.56 -5.41 -19.43
N ILE A 270 12.92 -6.48 -20.16
CA ILE A 270 13.94 -7.44 -19.72
C ILE A 270 15.33 -6.78 -19.64
N THR A 271 15.66 -5.85 -20.55
CA THR A 271 16.92 -5.09 -20.53
C THR A 271 16.98 -4.11 -19.35
N LEU A 272 15.84 -3.65 -18.82
CA LEU A 272 15.79 -2.78 -17.63
C LEU A 272 15.75 -3.57 -16.31
N PHE A 273 14.81 -4.51 -16.16
CA PHE A 273 14.56 -5.20 -14.89
C PHE A 273 15.15 -6.61 -14.82
N GLY A 274 15.39 -7.25 -15.96
CA GLY A 274 15.69 -8.66 -16.04
C GLY A 274 14.43 -9.54 -15.95
N PRO A 275 14.56 -10.85 -16.20
CA PRO A 275 13.47 -11.80 -16.04
C PRO A 275 13.08 -11.93 -14.56
N SER A 276 11.81 -12.28 -14.30
CA SER A 276 11.30 -12.42 -12.94
C SER A 276 12.12 -13.39 -12.08
N ALA A 277 12.57 -12.88 -10.94
CA ALA A 277 13.12 -13.69 -9.86
C ALA A 277 11.98 -14.08 -8.91
N PRO A 278 11.98 -15.31 -8.34
CA PRO A 278 11.13 -15.61 -7.20
C PRO A 278 11.48 -14.67 -6.04
N ASP A 279 10.47 -14.07 -5.44
CA ASP A 279 10.68 -13.24 -4.25
C ASP A 279 11.15 -14.12 -3.06
N ALA A 280 12.07 -13.55 -2.30
CA ALA A 280 12.74 -14.17 -1.15
C ALA A 280 13.03 -13.14 -0.04
N ALA A 281 12.51 -11.91 -0.17
CA ALA A 281 12.39 -10.99 0.96
C ALA A 281 11.21 -11.47 1.83
N PRO A 282 11.38 -11.60 3.16
CA PRO A 282 10.27 -11.96 4.04
C PRO A 282 9.60 -10.71 4.64
N PRO A 283 8.29 -10.77 4.92
CA PRO A 283 7.51 -9.63 5.39
C PRO A 283 8.01 -9.08 6.72
N THR A 284 7.75 -7.81 6.99
CA THR A 284 7.90 -7.22 8.33
C THR A 284 6.57 -7.28 9.07
N VAL A 285 6.57 -7.58 10.37
CA VAL A 285 5.34 -7.60 11.18
C VAL A 285 5.61 -7.29 12.65
N THR A 286 4.71 -6.53 13.29
CA THR A 286 4.76 -6.18 14.72
C THR A 286 3.37 -5.93 15.29
N ILE A 287 3.09 -6.55 16.45
CA ILE A 287 1.90 -6.22 17.25
C ILE A 287 2.11 -4.81 17.84
N THR A 288 1.27 -3.86 17.46
CA THR A 288 1.33 -2.47 17.94
C THR A 288 0.51 -2.23 19.22
N TYR A 289 -0.52 -3.05 19.44
CA TYR A 289 -1.25 -3.11 20.71
C TYR A 289 -1.86 -4.51 20.90
N PRO A 290 -1.87 -5.11 22.11
CA PRO A 290 -1.34 -4.61 23.38
C PRO A 290 0.19 -4.54 23.42
N ALA A 291 0.74 -3.81 24.38
CA ALA A 291 2.18 -3.74 24.62
C ALA A 291 2.67 -4.94 25.46
N ASN A 292 3.93 -5.32 25.29
CA ASN A 292 4.54 -6.40 26.07
C ASN A 292 4.69 -6.00 27.55
N GLY A 293 3.95 -6.70 28.42
CA GLY A 293 3.82 -6.41 29.85
C GLY A 293 2.45 -5.87 30.26
N ASP A 294 1.53 -5.62 29.32
CA ASP A 294 0.20 -5.08 29.64
C ASP A 294 -0.63 -6.00 30.55
N THR A 295 -1.43 -5.36 31.41
CA THR A 295 -2.22 -6.02 32.46
C THR A 295 -3.69 -5.63 32.37
N PHE A 296 -4.58 -6.60 32.20
CA PHE A 296 -6.02 -6.37 32.03
C PHE A 296 -6.85 -6.98 33.18
N PRO A 297 -7.94 -6.32 33.63
CA PRO A 297 -8.96 -6.96 34.47
C PRO A 297 -9.58 -8.21 33.82
N THR A 298 -10.06 -9.15 34.63
CA THR A 298 -10.80 -10.31 34.11
C THR A 298 -12.07 -9.86 33.40
N GLY A 299 -12.29 -10.36 32.18
CA GLY A 299 -13.46 -9.98 31.38
C GLY A 299 -13.32 -8.67 30.60
N SER A 300 -12.11 -8.11 30.47
CA SER A 300 -11.85 -7.00 29.53
C SER A 300 -12.12 -7.39 28.07
N SER A 301 -12.49 -6.40 27.26
CA SER A 301 -12.47 -6.47 25.80
C SER A 301 -11.51 -5.43 25.24
N PHE A 302 -10.78 -5.77 24.17
CA PHE A 302 -9.85 -4.90 23.44
C PHE A 302 -9.63 -5.40 22.02
N THR A 303 -9.02 -4.61 21.14
CA THR A 303 -8.61 -5.06 19.80
C THR A 303 -7.10 -5.21 19.76
N ILE A 304 -6.59 -6.37 19.34
CA ILE A 304 -5.17 -6.53 18.97
C ILE A 304 -4.98 -5.84 17.62
N THR A 305 -4.00 -4.94 17.51
CA THR A 305 -3.64 -4.27 16.25
C THR A 305 -2.25 -4.68 15.81
N VAL A 306 -2.06 -4.83 14.50
CA VAL A 306 -0.78 -5.24 13.90
C VAL A 306 -0.44 -4.35 12.73
N ASP A 307 0.80 -3.89 12.72
CA ASP A 307 1.43 -3.31 11.55
C ASP A 307 2.20 -4.45 10.87
N ALA A 308 1.85 -4.75 9.62
CA ALA A 308 2.60 -5.64 8.75
C ALA A 308 2.88 -4.90 7.44
N SER A 309 4.07 -5.10 6.86
CA SER A 309 4.40 -4.53 5.55
C SER A 309 5.49 -5.35 4.88
N ASP A 310 5.39 -5.47 3.57
CA ASP A 310 6.24 -6.31 2.74
C ASP A 310 6.54 -5.57 1.43
N ASP A 311 7.53 -6.00 0.66
CA ASP A 311 7.72 -5.41 -0.66
C ASP A 311 6.75 -5.90 -1.73
N THR A 312 6.50 -7.21 -1.88
CA THR A 312 5.50 -7.71 -2.85
C THR A 312 4.07 -7.61 -2.34
N GLY A 313 3.90 -7.71 -1.02
CA GLY A 313 2.65 -7.49 -0.31
C GLY A 313 2.30 -8.66 0.59
N VAL A 314 1.76 -8.35 1.78
CA VAL A 314 1.31 -9.36 2.75
C VAL A 314 0.03 -10.02 2.23
N GLU A 315 0.06 -11.33 1.98
CA GLU A 315 -1.14 -12.13 1.66
C GLU A 315 -1.99 -12.33 2.92
N SER A 316 -1.34 -12.57 4.06
CA SER A 316 -2.04 -12.85 5.31
C SER A 316 -1.22 -12.54 6.57
N VAL A 317 -1.93 -12.27 7.67
CA VAL A 317 -1.37 -12.25 9.02
C VAL A 317 -2.16 -13.21 9.90
N THR A 318 -1.49 -14.16 10.57
CA THR A 318 -2.11 -15.18 11.42
C THR A 318 -1.75 -14.96 12.89
N LEU A 319 -2.77 -14.88 13.77
CA LEU A 319 -2.59 -14.71 15.21
C LEU A 319 -2.46 -16.05 15.94
N PHE A 320 -1.46 -16.12 16.82
CA PHE A 320 -1.22 -17.18 17.77
C PHE A 320 -1.32 -16.66 19.20
N SER A 321 -1.93 -17.46 20.08
CA SER A 321 -1.99 -17.22 21.53
C SER A 321 -1.59 -18.51 22.25
N ASN A 322 -0.52 -18.46 23.05
CA ASN A 322 0.09 -19.63 23.70
C ASN A 322 0.37 -20.77 22.69
N ASP A 323 0.92 -20.39 21.53
CA ASP A 323 1.20 -21.24 20.34
C ASP A 323 -0.01 -21.96 19.70
N SER A 324 -1.24 -21.73 20.18
CA SER A 324 -2.45 -22.07 19.42
C SER A 324 -2.77 -20.95 18.43
N GLU A 325 -2.96 -21.29 17.16
CA GLU A 325 -3.62 -20.42 16.18
C GLU A 325 -4.99 -19.97 16.72
N GLN A 326 -5.34 -18.71 16.47
CA GLN A 326 -6.62 -18.07 16.82
C GLN A 326 -7.42 -17.68 15.58
N GLY A 327 -6.73 -17.32 14.50
CA GLY A 327 -7.33 -17.00 13.20
C GLY A 327 -6.37 -16.20 12.31
N THR A 328 -6.69 -16.16 11.02
CA THR A 328 -5.96 -15.43 9.98
C THR A 328 -6.78 -14.21 9.54
N ASP A 329 -6.09 -13.11 9.27
CA ASP A 329 -6.60 -11.89 8.67
C ASP A 329 -5.88 -11.67 7.33
N THR A 330 -6.58 -11.13 6.33
CA THR A 330 -6.11 -11.01 4.93
C THR A 330 -6.48 -9.66 4.32
N SER A 331 -6.72 -8.64 5.13
CA SER A 331 -7.07 -7.29 4.68
C SER A 331 -6.70 -6.24 5.72
N GLU A 332 -6.05 -5.16 5.29
CA GLU A 332 -5.69 -4.07 6.21
C GLU A 332 -6.91 -3.23 6.65
N PRO A 333 -6.91 -2.69 7.89
CA PRO A 333 -5.87 -2.81 8.91
C PRO A 333 -5.98 -4.11 9.74
N TYR A 334 -4.89 -4.86 9.84
CA TYR A 334 -4.87 -6.18 10.48
C TYR A 334 -5.21 -6.12 11.98
N GLY A 335 -6.14 -6.97 12.44
CA GLY A 335 -6.44 -7.04 13.87
C GLY A 335 -7.54 -8.01 14.31
N TRP A 336 -7.57 -8.28 15.62
CA TRP A 336 -8.52 -9.22 16.23
C TRP A 336 -9.22 -8.59 17.43
N SER A 337 -10.55 -8.58 17.42
CA SER A 337 -11.34 -8.24 18.60
C SER A 337 -11.28 -9.38 19.63
N VAL A 338 -10.78 -9.05 20.81
CA VAL A 338 -10.75 -9.89 21.99
C VAL A 338 -11.90 -9.47 22.90
N ASP A 339 -12.80 -10.39 23.23
CA ASP A 339 -13.96 -10.12 24.08
C ASP A 339 -13.95 -10.95 25.37
N SER A 340 -14.24 -10.29 26.50
CA SER A 340 -14.40 -10.94 27.81
C SER A 340 -13.24 -11.87 28.22
N ILE A 341 -11.99 -11.43 28.04
CA ILE A 341 -10.81 -12.29 28.19
C ILE A 341 -10.70 -12.95 29.59
N PRO A 342 -10.53 -14.28 29.69
CA PRO A 342 -10.38 -14.97 30.97
C PRO A 342 -9.06 -14.63 31.68
N ALA A 343 -9.05 -14.73 33.02
CA ALA A 343 -7.84 -14.59 33.82
C ALA A 343 -6.77 -15.62 33.43
N GLY A 344 -5.51 -15.18 33.34
CA GLY A 344 -4.39 -16.00 32.88
C GLY A 344 -3.19 -15.20 32.40
N SER A 345 -2.28 -15.86 31.70
CA SER A 345 -1.17 -15.23 30.97
C SER A 345 -1.21 -15.69 29.52
N TYR A 346 -0.97 -14.77 28.60
CA TYR A 346 -1.07 -15.02 27.17
C TYR A 346 0.21 -14.56 26.48
N ALA A 347 0.86 -15.49 25.79
CA ALA A 347 1.93 -15.22 24.84
C ALA A 347 1.31 -15.01 23.45
N LEU A 348 1.13 -13.74 23.06
CA LEU A 348 0.62 -13.36 21.76
C LEU A 348 1.78 -13.26 20.77
N ARG A 349 1.62 -13.84 19.57
CA ARG A 349 2.56 -13.76 18.46
C ARG A 349 1.77 -13.76 17.17
N VAL A 350 2.21 -13.01 16.17
CA VAL A 350 1.64 -13.12 14.81
C VAL A 350 2.68 -13.61 13.83
N VAL A 351 2.21 -14.21 12.72
CA VAL A 351 3.02 -14.56 11.55
C VAL A 351 2.44 -13.82 10.36
N ALA A 352 3.23 -12.99 9.69
CA ALA A 352 2.86 -12.46 8.37
C ALA A 352 3.44 -13.36 7.29
N THR A 353 2.69 -13.52 6.20
CA THR A 353 3.06 -14.26 4.99
C THR A 353 2.89 -13.34 3.79
N ASP A 354 3.89 -13.26 2.92
CA ASP A 354 3.80 -12.53 1.65
C ASP A 354 3.10 -13.34 0.53
N VAL A 355 2.92 -12.73 -0.64
CA VAL A 355 2.31 -13.36 -1.83
C VAL A 355 3.20 -14.40 -2.54
N ALA A 356 4.48 -14.53 -2.16
CA ALA A 356 5.39 -15.58 -2.63
C ALA A 356 5.50 -16.78 -1.65
N GLY A 357 5.02 -16.61 -0.42
CA GLY A 357 5.02 -17.61 0.64
C GLY A 357 6.22 -17.55 1.59
N ASN A 358 6.96 -16.43 1.69
CA ASN A 358 7.91 -16.26 2.79
C ASN A 358 7.17 -15.77 4.06
N GLU A 359 7.68 -16.16 5.23
CA GLU A 359 7.04 -15.93 6.54
C GLU A 359 7.95 -15.16 7.49
N THR A 360 7.38 -14.24 8.26
CA THR A 360 8.03 -13.66 9.46
C THR A 360 7.13 -13.77 10.68
N SER A 361 7.68 -14.30 11.78
CA SER A 361 7.07 -14.21 13.10
C SER A 361 7.40 -12.89 13.79
N SER A 362 6.41 -12.25 14.40
CA SER A 362 6.63 -11.10 15.30
C SER A 362 7.40 -11.50 16.56
N ALA A 363 7.93 -10.51 17.27
CA ALA A 363 8.25 -10.66 18.69
C ALA A 363 7.00 -11.13 19.47
N THR A 364 7.21 -11.91 20.53
CA THR A 364 6.12 -12.37 21.41
C THR A 364 5.76 -11.26 22.40
N VAL A 365 4.48 -10.88 22.41
CA VAL A 365 3.89 -9.95 23.37
C VAL A 365 3.28 -10.76 24.51
N MET A 366 3.87 -10.65 25.70
CA MET A 366 3.32 -11.23 26.92
C MET A 366 2.30 -10.27 27.56
N ILE A 367 1.07 -10.71 27.77
CA ILE A 367 0.09 -10.00 28.61
C ILE A 367 -0.38 -10.85 29.78
N SER A 368 -0.87 -10.19 30.83
CA SER A 368 -1.53 -10.86 31.96
C SER A 368 -2.96 -10.35 32.15
N VAL A 369 -3.82 -11.24 32.62
CA VAL A 369 -5.23 -10.95 32.92
C VAL A 369 -5.56 -11.42 34.33
N GLY A 370 -6.09 -10.54 35.16
CA GLY A 370 -6.52 -10.86 36.51
C GLY A 370 -6.94 -9.65 37.33
N ASP A 371 -7.56 -9.91 38.47
CA ASP A 371 -8.18 -8.87 39.30
C ASP A 371 -7.19 -8.24 40.31
N ASP A 372 -6.00 -8.83 40.46
CA ASP A 372 -4.95 -8.43 41.40
C ASP A 372 -3.96 -7.43 40.75
N LEU A 373 -4.52 -6.39 40.11
CA LEU A 373 -3.73 -5.27 39.61
C LEU A 373 -3.14 -4.48 40.80
N PRO A 374 -1.86 -4.07 40.75
CA PRO A 374 -1.29 -3.26 41.82
C PRO A 374 -2.13 -1.98 42.00
N PRO A 375 -2.55 -1.64 43.23
CA PRO A 375 -3.48 -0.55 43.45
C PRO A 375 -2.86 0.78 42.97
N PRO A 376 -3.64 1.65 42.29
CA PRO A 376 -3.13 2.92 41.79
C PRO A 376 -2.58 3.72 42.97
N SER A 377 -1.36 4.25 42.81
CA SER A 377 -0.59 4.89 43.88
C SER A 377 -1.14 6.25 44.30
N GLY A 378 -2.32 6.25 44.92
CA GLY A 378 -2.94 7.41 45.54
C GLY A 378 -2.25 7.76 46.85
N ASP A 379 -1.20 8.56 46.78
CA ASP A 379 -0.67 9.24 47.96
C ASP A 379 -1.74 10.20 48.52
N GLY A 380 -2.18 9.93 49.74
CA GLY A 380 -3.49 10.37 50.22
C GLY A 380 -3.74 10.08 51.70
N GLY A 381 -2.74 10.36 52.55
CA GLY A 381 -2.84 10.13 53.99
C GLY A 381 -2.11 11.18 54.83
N GLY A 382 -2.84 12.21 55.27
CA GLY A 382 -2.41 13.08 56.36
C GLY A 382 -3.31 12.91 57.58
N ASP A 383 -2.73 12.96 58.79
CA ASP A 383 -3.00 14.04 59.76
C ASP A 383 -2.01 14.00 60.97
N ALA A 384 -2.02 15.08 61.75
CA ALA A 384 -1.27 15.48 62.94
C ALA A 384 -0.68 14.44 63.95
N GLY A 385 0.44 14.81 64.58
CA GLY A 385 1.00 14.18 65.79
C GLY A 385 2.19 14.95 66.41
N SER A 386 1.97 15.62 67.55
CA SER A 386 2.83 16.65 68.17
C SER A 386 4.23 16.24 68.72
N GLU A 387 5.09 17.26 68.87
CA GLU A 387 6.11 17.48 69.92
C GLU A 387 7.43 16.65 70.04
N GLY A 388 8.56 17.38 69.85
CA GLY A 388 9.54 17.58 70.94
C GLY A 388 10.95 16.97 70.79
N GLY A 389 12.01 17.80 70.90
CA GLY A 389 13.39 17.35 71.16
C GLY A 389 14.49 18.21 70.52
N ASP A 390 15.23 18.98 71.33
CA ASP A 390 16.42 19.73 70.92
C ASP A 390 17.67 18.83 70.76
N GLY A 391 18.64 19.24 69.93
CA GLY A 391 19.90 18.51 69.75
C GLY A 391 20.97 19.28 68.94
N ASP A 392 21.95 19.86 69.64
CA ASP A 392 23.06 20.64 69.07
C ASP A 392 24.23 19.79 68.52
N GLY A 393 24.98 20.37 67.58
CA GLY A 393 26.30 19.92 67.12
C GLY A 393 26.28 19.05 65.84
N GLY A 394 27.19 19.22 64.88
CA GLY A 394 28.31 20.16 64.77
C GLY A 394 29.26 19.73 63.62
N SER A 395 30.29 20.55 63.35
CA SER A 395 31.69 20.23 62.95
C SER A 395 32.03 18.86 62.30
N ASP A 396 32.95 18.74 61.33
CA ASP A 396 33.94 19.65 60.71
C ASP A 396 34.62 19.01 59.45
N GLY A 397 35.70 19.61 58.91
CA GLY A 397 36.65 18.96 57.98
C GLY A 397 36.24 18.90 56.49
N SER A 398 36.56 19.84 55.58
CA SER A 398 37.86 20.46 55.19
C SER A 398 38.82 19.55 54.39
N GLY A 399 39.13 19.98 53.15
CA GLY A 399 40.13 19.38 52.24
C GLY A 399 39.60 19.15 50.81
N GLY A 400 39.99 19.89 49.77
CA GLY A 400 40.82 21.11 49.70
C GLY A 400 41.97 21.02 48.69
N SER A 401 42.04 22.00 47.77
CA SER A 401 43.15 22.28 46.82
C SER A 401 43.46 21.23 45.74
N ASP A 402 43.96 21.55 44.54
CA ASP A 402 44.05 22.76 43.69
C ASP A 402 44.20 22.23 42.22
N GLY A 403 44.00 22.94 41.10
CA GLY A 403 43.60 24.33 40.85
C GLY A 403 44.11 24.81 39.47
N GLY A 404 43.36 25.69 38.79
CA GLY A 404 43.84 26.60 37.73
C GLY A 404 44.05 26.04 36.31
N VAL A 405 43.97 26.84 35.24
CA VAL A 405 43.66 28.29 35.11
C VAL A 405 42.80 28.53 33.84
N ASP A 406 41.80 29.41 33.94
CA ASP A 406 41.65 30.72 33.25
C ASP A 406 41.16 30.66 31.79
N ASP A 407 40.27 31.54 31.30
CA ASP A 407 39.55 32.69 31.88
C ASP A 407 38.01 32.53 31.54
N SER A 408 37.03 33.44 31.62
CA SER A 408 37.00 34.92 31.76
C SER A 408 35.62 35.47 32.22
N PHE A 409 35.50 36.81 32.26
CA PHE A 409 34.34 37.70 32.51
C PHE A 409 32.92 37.12 32.65
N GLY A 410 32.15 37.59 33.66
CA GLY A 410 30.67 37.53 33.56
C GLY A 410 29.83 38.28 34.61
N GLY A 411 29.71 37.76 35.84
CA GLY A 411 28.99 38.39 36.97
C GLY A 411 27.45 38.22 37.04
N ASP A 412 26.99 37.37 37.98
CA ASP A 412 26.23 37.71 39.21
C ASP A 412 25.32 38.97 39.26
N GLN A 413 24.18 39.00 39.97
CA GLN A 413 23.57 38.09 40.97
C GLN A 413 22.03 38.29 41.07
N GLY A 414 21.32 37.28 41.60
CA GLY A 414 20.23 37.45 42.59
C GLY A 414 18.84 38.00 42.16
N SER A 415 17.75 37.76 42.89
CA SER A 415 17.51 36.92 44.09
C SER A 415 16.02 36.54 44.23
N LEU A 416 15.69 35.53 45.04
CA LEU A 416 14.30 35.07 45.30
C LEU A 416 13.69 35.73 46.59
N PRO A 417 12.64 35.23 47.29
CA PRO A 417 11.42 36.02 47.54
C PRO A 417 11.12 36.28 49.04
N PRO A 418 10.05 37.04 49.35
CA PRO A 418 8.76 36.44 49.77
C PRO A 418 7.55 37.15 49.10
N GLY A 419 6.29 36.72 49.17
CA GLY A 419 5.60 35.75 50.03
C GLY A 419 4.42 36.42 50.74
N TYR A 420 3.24 35.76 50.80
CA TYR A 420 2.00 36.10 51.56
C TYR A 420 1.44 37.55 51.48
N GLY A 421 0.15 37.81 51.20
CA GLY A 421 -0.97 36.91 50.86
C GLY A 421 -2.33 37.65 50.91
N LEU A 422 -3.41 36.92 50.60
CA LEU A 422 -4.83 37.16 50.98
C LEU A 422 -5.40 38.60 51.08
N GLY A 423 -6.06 39.05 50.01
CA GLY A 423 -7.53 39.26 50.06
C GLY A 423 -8.13 40.65 50.38
N THR A 424 -9.46 40.70 50.19
CA THR A 424 -10.46 41.74 50.53
C THR A 424 -10.41 43.11 49.82
N ASP A 425 -11.32 43.26 48.85
CA ASP A 425 -12.45 44.21 48.82
C ASP A 425 -12.20 45.72 49.07
N GLY A 426 -12.49 46.57 48.07
CA GLY A 426 -12.37 48.03 48.24
C GLY A 426 -12.73 48.95 47.07
N THR A 427 -13.65 48.60 46.17
CA THR A 427 -14.13 49.52 45.11
C THR A 427 -14.86 50.74 45.70
N PRO A 428 -14.80 51.92 45.06
CA PRO A 428 -15.99 52.31 44.28
C PRO A 428 -15.72 53.11 42.99
N SER A 429 -16.67 52.99 42.05
CA SER A 429 -16.97 53.92 40.93
C SER A 429 -15.91 54.11 39.82
N GLY A 430 -16.17 53.81 38.53
CA GLY A 430 -17.27 53.07 37.90
C GLY A 430 -17.89 53.74 36.66
N CYS A 431 -18.34 52.94 35.69
CA CYS A 431 -19.41 53.24 34.72
C CYS A 431 -19.83 51.95 33.98
N ALA A 432 -21.13 51.78 33.70
CA ALA A 432 -21.73 50.63 32.99
C ALA A 432 -21.79 50.88 31.46
N CYS A 433 -22.17 49.97 30.55
CA CYS A 433 -23.14 48.85 30.52
C CYS A 433 -22.60 47.64 29.73
N HIS A 434 -22.87 46.36 30.07
CA HIS A 434 -24.12 45.58 29.86
C HIS A 434 -24.59 45.49 28.39
N SER A 435 -24.99 44.32 27.81
CA SER A 435 -25.15 42.97 28.41
C SER A 435 -25.35 41.80 27.39
N SER A 436 -24.71 40.66 27.70
CA SER A 436 -25.21 39.25 27.61
C SER A 436 -25.89 38.65 26.36
N GLU A 437 -25.29 37.55 25.89
CA GLU A 437 -25.85 36.33 25.24
C GLU A 437 -26.84 35.53 26.15
N PRO A 438 -27.27 34.27 25.84
CA PRO A 438 -27.86 33.64 24.62
C PRO A 438 -29.23 32.99 25.02
N PRO A 439 -29.61 31.70 24.75
CA PRO A 439 -29.46 30.76 23.61
C PRO A 439 -30.80 30.14 23.08
N ALA A 440 -30.65 29.16 22.17
CA ALA A 440 -31.49 27.94 21.98
C ALA A 440 -32.86 27.97 21.24
N GLY A 441 -32.90 27.21 20.12
CA GLY A 441 -33.91 26.18 19.79
C GLY A 441 -35.34 26.57 19.35
N GLY A 442 -35.87 25.93 18.29
CA GLY A 442 -37.31 26.07 17.97
C GLY A 442 -37.81 25.52 16.63
N ARG A 443 -38.39 24.32 16.66
CA ARG A 443 -39.13 23.60 15.60
C ARG A 443 -40.07 24.42 14.66
N ALA A 444 -40.05 24.01 13.38
CA ALA A 444 -41.18 23.74 12.47
C ALA A 444 -42.16 24.86 12.00
N GLY A 445 -42.39 24.90 10.68
CA GLY A 445 -43.48 25.60 9.99
C GLY A 445 -43.89 24.84 8.71
N PHE A 446 -45.12 24.99 8.23
CA PHE A 446 -45.76 24.13 7.21
C PHE A 446 -46.68 24.95 6.28
N TRP A 447 -47.04 24.41 5.09
CA TRP A 447 -47.90 25.01 4.03
C TRP A 447 -47.25 26.16 3.20
N SER A 448 -47.54 26.42 1.91
CA SER A 448 -48.53 25.92 0.90
C SER A 448 -47.83 25.76 -0.47
N LEU A 449 -48.13 24.88 -1.44
CA LEU A 449 -49.37 24.34 -2.04
C LEU A 449 -50.03 25.23 -3.15
N LEU A 450 -49.64 24.99 -4.42
CA LEU A 450 -50.32 25.32 -5.71
C LEU A 450 -49.48 24.64 -6.85
N VAL A 451 -49.88 23.78 -7.80
CA VAL A 451 -51.14 23.25 -8.40
C VAL A 451 -51.40 23.76 -9.83
N LEU A 452 -51.39 22.81 -10.79
CA LEU A 452 -51.85 22.87 -12.20
C LEU A 452 -51.04 23.79 -13.16
N ALA A 453 -51.00 23.56 -14.48
CA ALA A 453 -51.67 22.55 -15.31
C ALA A 453 -50.75 22.00 -16.43
N ALA A 454 -51.04 20.79 -16.92
CA ALA A 454 -50.44 20.26 -18.15
C ALA A 454 -51.36 20.48 -19.36
N VAL A 455 -50.78 20.85 -20.51
CA VAL A 455 -51.46 20.81 -21.82
C VAL A 455 -50.62 19.98 -22.80
N ARG A 456 -51.32 19.30 -23.72
CA ARG A 456 -50.92 18.06 -24.41
C ARG A 456 -51.04 18.24 -25.92
N ARG A 457 -50.33 17.39 -26.69
CA ARG A 457 -50.41 17.16 -28.17
C ARG A 457 -49.39 17.97 -29.00
N ARG A 458 -48.92 17.48 -30.15
CA ARG A 458 -49.21 16.20 -30.87
C ARG A 458 -48.01 15.72 -31.69
N ARG A 459 -48.07 14.45 -32.13
CA ARG A 459 -47.23 13.92 -33.23
C ARG A 459 -47.41 14.77 -34.50
N GLY A 460 -46.31 15.02 -35.19
CA GLY A 460 -46.21 15.00 -36.66
C GLY A 460 -45.42 13.75 -37.01
#